data_AF-A0A0P1F271-F1
#
_entry.id   AF-A0A0P1F271-F1
#
_cell.length_a   1.000
_cell.length_b   1.000
_cell.length_c   1.000
_cell.angle_alpha   90.00
_cell.angle_beta   90.00
_cell.angle_gamma   90.00
#
_symmetry.space_group_name_H-M   'P 1'
#
loop_
_entity.id
_entity.type
_entity.pdbx_description
1 polymer ?
#
loop_
_entity_poly.entity_id
_entity_poly.type
_entity_poly.pdbx_seq_one_letter_code
_entity_poly.pdbx_strand_id
1 'polypeptide(L)'
;MTAFAVALDMLFADPNFAQEAWHRDCEGQFTRIRVIMRRNDDVTTFGAARLVSESLRFDVRVSELPAPRPDEQILLGEETFLIQGEPIRDRERLIWTIEATPA
;
A
#
# COMPACT_ATOMS: atom_id res chain seq x y z
N MET A 1 3.69 16.45 17.20
CA MET A 1 3.86 14.99 17.07
C MET A 1 2.96 14.31 18.10
N THR A 2 2.09 13.40 17.67
CA THR A 2 1.22 12.61 18.57
C THR A 2 1.91 11.31 18.97
N ALA A 3 1.54 10.72 20.11
CA ALA A 3 2.06 9.40 20.50
C ALA A 3 1.75 8.32 19.46
N PHE A 4 0.61 8.43 18.78
CA PHE A 4 0.21 7.53 17.71
C PHE A 4 1.15 7.62 16.49
N ALA A 5 1.52 8.83 16.06
CA ALA A 5 2.46 9.01 14.96
C ALA A 5 3.83 8.37 15.26
N VAL A 6 4.33 8.54 16.50
CA VAL A 6 5.58 7.92 16.95
C VAL A 6 5.49 6.39 16.92
N ALA A 7 4.37 5.82 17.37
CA ALA A 7 4.15 4.37 17.33
C ALA A 7 4.10 3.83 15.89
N LEU A 8 3.45 4.55 14.97
CA LEU A 8 3.44 4.20 13.55
C LEU A 8 4.85 4.25 12.95
N ASP A 9 5.63 5.28 13.28
CA ASP A 9 7.00 5.38 12.80
C ASP A 9 7.85 4.19 13.26
N MET A 10 7.66 3.73 14.51
CA MET A 10 8.31 2.51 15.01
C MET A 10 7.85 1.27 14.28
N LEU A 11 6.54 1.13 14.01
CA LEU A 11 5.98 -0.03 13.30
C LEU A 11 6.54 -0.15 11.88
N PHE A 12 6.61 0.96 11.14
CA PHE A 12 7.18 0.99 9.79
C PHE A 12 8.71 0.91 9.77
N ALA A 13 9.38 1.21 10.88
CA ALA A 13 10.81 0.99 11.03
C ALA A 13 11.16 -0.48 11.31
N ASP A 14 10.23 -1.29 11.81
CA ASP A 14 10.47 -2.70 12.11
C ASP A 14 10.43 -3.57 10.84
N PRO A 15 11.53 -4.27 10.48
CA PRO A 15 11.60 -5.12 9.30
C PRO A 15 10.71 -6.36 9.36
N ASN A 16 10.20 -6.74 10.54
CA ASN A 16 9.24 -7.85 10.68
C ASN A 16 7.82 -7.45 10.24
N PHE A 17 7.51 -6.15 10.23
CA PHE A 17 6.20 -5.63 9.87
C PHE A 17 6.21 -4.95 8.51
N ALA A 18 7.22 -4.11 8.24
CA ALA A 18 7.30 -3.33 7.02
C ALA A 18 8.47 -3.79 6.15
N GLN A 19 8.15 -4.02 4.87
CA GLN A 19 9.12 -4.36 3.85
C GLN A 19 9.49 -3.12 3.07
N GLU A 20 10.71 -3.13 2.53
CA GLU A 20 11.16 -2.08 1.62
C GLU A 20 10.58 -2.31 0.23
N ALA A 21 10.08 -1.24 -0.37
CA ALA A 21 9.58 -1.22 -1.72
C ALA A 21 10.00 0.07 -2.43
N TRP A 22 9.82 0.09 -3.75
CA TRP A 22 9.96 1.27 -4.56
C TRP A 22 8.62 1.65 -5.15
N HIS A 23 8.19 2.88 -4.93
CA HIS A 23 7.11 3.48 -5.69
C HIS A 23 7.68 4.09 -6.97
N ARG A 24 6.97 3.91 -8.08
CA ARG A 24 7.24 4.57 -9.35
C ARG A 24 6.00 5.35 -9.77
N ASP A 25 6.15 6.67 -9.85
CA ASP A 25 5.07 7.55 -10.29
C ASP A 25 4.86 7.50 -11.81
N CYS A 26 3.84 8.22 -12.29
CA CYS A 26 3.53 8.32 -13.72
C CYS A 26 4.65 8.98 -14.55
N GLU A 27 5.52 9.78 -13.93
CA GLU A 27 6.66 10.42 -14.57
C GLU A 27 7.89 9.48 -14.61
N GLY A 28 7.81 8.34 -13.95
CA GLY A 28 8.86 7.33 -13.86
C GLY A 28 9.88 7.60 -12.75
N GLN A 29 9.62 8.55 -11.85
CA GLN A 29 10.46 8.80 -10.69
C GLN A 29 10.26 7.70 -9.66
N PHE A 30 11.39 7.17 -9.17
CA PHE A 30 11.40 6.17 -8.12
C PHE A 30 11.56 6.81 -6.74
N THR A 31 10.70 6.42 -5.81
CA THR A 31 10.74 6.83 -4.41
C THR A 31 10.79 5.59 -3.52
N ARG A 32 11.78 5.51 -2.64
CA ARG A 32 11.89 4.40 -1.68
C ARG A 32 10.85 4.58 -0.59
N ILE A 33 10.09 3.52 -0.33
CA ILE A 33 9.02 3.49 0.67
C ILE A 33 9.09 2.21 1.51
N ARG A 34 8.37 2.22 2.63
CA ARG A 34 8.14 1.10 3.53
C ARG A 34 6.67 0.74 3.44
N VAL A 35 6.39 -0.51 3.07
CA VAL A 35 5.04 -1.02 2.88
C VAL A 35 4.76 -2.12 3.89
N ILE A 36 3.57 -2.09 4.48
CA ILE A 36 3.02 -3.24 5.21
C ILE A 36 1.99 -3.90 4.29
N MET A 37 2.30 -5.13 3.85
CA MET A 37 1.40 -5.88 2.99
C MET A 37 0.31 -6.55 3.83
N ARG A 38 -0.95 -6.28 3.48
CA ARG A 38 -2.12 -6.97 4.00
C ARG A 38 -2.64 -7.90 2.91
N ARG A 39 -2.57 -9.21 3.15
CA ARG A 39 -3.25 -10.16 2.28
C ARG A 39 -4.76 -9.92 2.41
N ASN A 40 -5.41 -9.70 1.28
CA ASN A 40 -6.84 -9.51 1.24
C ASN A 40 -7.49 -10.91 1.25
N ASP A 41 -7.83 -11.41 2.43
CA ASP A 41 -8.63 -12.63 2.57
C ASP A 41 -10.15 -12.33 2.43
N ASP A 42 -10.52 -11.20 1.82
CA ASP A 42 -11.91 -10.80 1.62
C ASP A 42 -12.53 -11.59 0.46
N VAL A 43 -13.21 -12.70 0.79
CA VAL A 43 -14.11 -13.40 -0.13
C VAL A 43 -15.38 -12.55 -0.29
N THR A 44 -15.41 -11.66 -1.28
CA THR A 44 -16.63 -10.92 -1.60
C THR A 44 -17.60 -11.86 -2.33
N THR A 45 -18.74 -12.15 -1.72
CA THR A 45 -19.77 -13.01 -2.31
C THR A 45 -20.72 -12.17 -3.15
N PHE A 46 -20.74 -12.35 -4.47
CA PHE A 46 -21.73 -11.74 -5.36
C PHE A 46 -22.64 -12.84 -5.95
N GLY A 47 -23.81 -13.03 -5.35
CA GLY A 47 -24.74 -14.10 -5.75
C GLY A 47 -24.17 -15.50 -5.48
N ALA A 48 -24.26 -16.40 -6.46
CA ALA A 48 -23.69 -17.76 -6.39
C ALA A 48 -22.26 -17.87 -6.97
N ALA A 49 -21.67 -16.75 -7.41
CA ALA A 49 -20.34 -16.71 -7.99
C ALA A 49 -19.31 -16.28 -6.94
N ARG A 50 -18.20 -17.02 -6.85
CA ARG A 50 -17.04 -16.65 -6.04
C ARG A 50 -16.06 -15.90 -6.93
N LEU A 51 -16.02 -14.57 -6.83
CA LEU A 51 -14.94 -13.79 -7.42
C LEU A 51 -13.78 -13.78 -6.43
N VAL A 52 -12.69 -14.41 -6.81
CA VAL A 52 -11.40 -14.29 -6.12
C VAL A 52 -10.63 -13.22 -6.88
N SER A 53 -10.65 -11.98 -6.38
CA SER A 53 -9.72 -10.97 -6.86
C SER A 53 -8.45 -11.07 -6.05
N GLU A 54 -7.33 -11.33 -6.72
CA GLU A 54 -5.98 -11.31 -6.14
C GLU A 54 -5.50 -9.87 -5.90
N SER A 55 -6.38 -9.00 -5.38
CA SER A 55 -6.04 -7.62 -5.04
C SER A 55 -5.32 -7.62 -3.69
N LEU A 56 -4.11 -7.11 -3.66
CA LEU A 56 -3.33 -6.91 -2.44
C LEU A 56 -3.58 -5.52 -1.88
N ARG A 57 -3.47 -5.38 -0.56
CA ARG A 57 -3.51 -4.09 0.13
C ARG A 57 -2.13 -3.76 0.68
N PHE A 58 -1.67 -2.55 0.41
CA PHE A 58 -0.43 -2.00 0.95
C PHE A 58 -0.76 -0.81 1.84
N ASP A 59 -0.30 -0.84 3.08
CA ASP A 59 -0.26 0.36 3.91
C ASP A 59 1.08 1.06 3.73
N VAL A 60 1.04 2.36 3.44
CA VAL A 60 2.22 3.21 3.23
C VAL A 60 2.07 4.48 4.05
N ARG A 61 3.18 4.99 4.59
CA ARG A 61 3.14 6.27 5.32
C ARG A 61 2.98 7.43 4.36
N VAL A 62 2.10 8.36 4.72
CA VAL A 62 1.91 9.62 3.99
C VAL A 62 3.20 10.45 3.95
N SER A 63 4.03 10.36 4.99
CA SER A 63 5.32 11.07 5.06
C SER A 63 6.33 10.57 4.02
N GLU A 64 6.23 9.31 3.60
CA GLU A 64 7.10 8.73 2.56
C GLU A 64 6.49 8.89 1.17
N LEU A 65 5.16 8.79 1.07
CA LEU A 65 4.43 8.87 -0.19
C LEU A 65 3.31 9.92 -0.08
N PRO A 66 3.55 11.19 -0.42
CA PRO A 66 2.63 12.28 -0.13
C PRO A 66 1.30 12.21 -0.89
N ALA A 67 1.32 11.76 -2.14
CA ALA A 67 0.17 11.80 -3.04
C ALA A 67 0.21 10.64 -4.07
N PRO A 68 0.05 9.38 -3.62
CA PRO A 68 -0.07 8.25 -4.53
C PRO A 68 -1.32 8.37 -5.40
N ARG A 69 -1.25 7.85 -6.63
CA ARG A 69 -2.34 7.91 -7.61
C ARG A 69 -2.65 6.54 -8.21
N PRO A 70 -3.85 6.35 -8.77
CA PRO A 70 -4.14 5.21 -9.64
C PRO A 70 -3.12 5.11 -10.79
N ASP A 71 -2.91 3.89 -11.29
CA ASP A 71 -2.00 3.57 -12.41
C ASP A 71 -0.50 3.76 -12.15
N GLU A 72 -0.11 4.18 -10.94
CA GLU A 72 1.28 4.16 -10.48
C GLU A 72 1.70 2.75 -10.05
N GLN A 73 3.02 2.52 -9.90
CA GLN A 73 3.56 1.19 -9.60
C GLN A 73 4.21 1.11 -8.23
N ILE A 74 4.07 -0.05 -7.58
CA ILE A 74 4.79 -0.43 -6.37
C ILE A 74 5.61 -1.67 -6.72
N LEU A 75 6.92 -1.58 -6.58
CA LEU A 75 7.86 -2.67 -6.78
C LEU A 75 8.28 -3.20 -5.41
N LEU A 76 7.94 -4.45 -5.12
CA LEU A 76 8.28 -5.13 -3.88
C LEU A 76 9.08 -6.39 -4.21
N GLY A 77 10.38 -6.36 -3.93
CA GLY A 77 11.29 -7.42 -4.35
C GLY A 77 11.40 -7.48 -5.88
N GLU A 78 11.05 -8.63 -6.46
CA GLU A 78 11.04 -8.86 -7.91
C GLU A 78 9.64 -8.66 -8.54
N GLU A 79 8.62 -8.43 -7.71
CA GLU A 79 7.23 -8.28 -8.15
C GLU A 79 6.87 -6.80 -8.33
N THR A 80 6.06 -6.51 -9.36
CA THR A 80 5.53 -5.18 -9.62
C THR A 80 4.01 -5.21 -9.49
N PHE A 81 3.47 -4.22 -8.78
CA PHE A 81 2.05 -4.06 -8.53
C PHE A 81 1.56 -2.74 -9.10
N LEU A 82 0.41 -2.75 -9.77
CA LEU A 82 -0.25 -1.57 -10.29
C LEU A 82 -1.32 -1.10 -9.30
N ILE A 83 -1.24 0.17 -8.88
CA ILE A 83 -2.23 0.78 -7.97
C ILE A 83 -3.60 0.81 -8.65
N GLN A 84 -4.58 0.23 -7.96
CA GLN A 84 -5.97 0.15 -8.39
C GLN A 84 -6.81 1.16 -7.60
N GLY A 85 -7.50 2.02 -8.33
CA GLY A 85 -8.39 3.02 -7.74
C GLY A 85 -7.67 4.06 -6.88
N GLU A 86 -8.45 4.90 -6.23
CA GLU A 86 -7.93 6.01 -5.41
C GLU A 86 -7.41 5.50 -4.06
N PRO A 87 -6.15 5.79 -3.69
CA PRO A 87 -5.62 5.48 -2.36
C PRO A 87 -6.46 6.10 -1.25
N ILE A 88 -6.76 5.30 -0.22
CA ILE A 88 -7.63 5.72 0.88
C ILE A 88 -6.74 6.15 2.04
N ARG A 89 -6.99 7.36 2.55
CA ARG A 89 -6.28 7.84 3.73
C ARG A 89 -6.98 7.38 5.00
N ASP A 90 -6.20 6.96 5.99
CA ASP A 90 -6.72 6.61 7.31
C ASP A 90 -7.30 7.84 8.04
N ARG A 91 -7.98 7.58 9.17
CA ARG A 91 -8.63 8.64 9.96
C ARG A 91 -7.64 9.68 10.49
N GLU A 92 -6.46 9.25 10.91
CA GLU A 92 -5.42 10.15 11.44
C GLU A 92 -4.61 10.82 10.34
N ARG A 93 -4.89 10.47 9.07
CA ARG A 93 -4.25 11.02 7.88
C ARG A 93 -2.74 10.77 7.84
N LEU A 94 -2.27 9.68 8.42
CA LEU A 94 -0.87 9.27 8.51
C LEU A 94 -0.54 8.10 7.58
N ILE A 95 -1.53 7.31 7.19
CA ILE A 95 -1.37 6.11 6.36
C ILE A 95 -2.25 6.21 5.13
N TRP A 96 -1.69 5.80 4.00
CA TRP A 96 -2.42 5.41 2.80
C TRP A 96 -2.64 3.90 2.81
N THR A 97 -3.88 3.48 2.60
CA THR A 97 -4.22 2.11 2.20
C THR A 97 -4.40 2.10 0.69
N ILE A 98 -3.53 1.35 0.03
CA ILE A 98 -3.44 1.24 -1.43
C ILE A 98 -3.91 -0.15 -1.81
N GLU A 99 -4.90 -0.24 -2.69
CA GLU A 99 -5.25 -1.50 -3.35
C GLU A 99 -4.42 -1.61 -4.62
N ALA A 100 -3.84 -2.78 -4.89
CA ALA A 100 -3.03 -3.00 -6.08
C ALA A 100 -3.13 -4.44 -6.57
N THR A 101 -2.88 -4.65 -7.85
CA THR A 101 -2.86 -5.98 -8.49
C THR A 101 -1.49 -6.23 -9.12
N PRO A 102 -1.04 -7.49 -9.22
CA PRO A 102 0.16 -7.82 -10.00
C PRO A 102 0.07 -7.24 -11.41
N ALA A 103 1.17 -6.64 -11.88
CA ALA A 103 1.29 -6.05 -13.21
C ALA A 103 1.56 -7.08 -14.32
#